data_AF-X1LBC3-F1
#
_entry.id   AF-X1LBC3-F1
#
_cell.length_a   1.000
_cell.length_b   1.000
_cell.length_c   1.000
_cell.angle_alpha   90.00
_cell.angle_beta   90.00
_cell.angle_gamma   90.00
#
_symmetry.space_group_name_H-M   'P 1'
#
loop_
_entity.id
_entity.type
_entity.pdbx_description
1 polymer ?
#
loop_
_entity_poly.entity_id
_entity_poly.type
_entity_poly.pdbx_seq_one_letter_code
_entity_poly.pdbx_strand_id
1 'polypeptide(L)'
;MAINAQDDGEEVKSETFLIGATQNIFVSSNNIYVTYTDYWVYPLMERSNETSDWETENTIIHKISISDGTIEYKSKGEVPGHVLNQFSMDEYQGYFRIATTTGWMGQN
;
A
#
# COMPACT_ATOMS: atom_id res chain seq x y z
N MET A 1 5.18 -11.31 -12.71
CA MET A 1 6.10 -12.34 -13.22
C MET A 1 6.75 -13.01 -12.03
N ALA A 2 6.54 -14.31 -11.84
CA ALA A 2 7.25 -15.12 -10.87
C ALA A 2 8.12 -16.13 -11.63
N ILE A 3 9.40 -16.22 -11.26
CA ILE A 3 10.36 -17.14 -11.85
C ILE A 3 10.87 -18.03 -10.72
N ASN A 4 10.80 -19.34 -10.93
CA ASN A 4 11.44 -20.29 -10.03
C ASN A 4 12.95 -20.32 -10.33
N ALA A 5 13.76 -19.79 -9.41
CA ALA A 5 15.22 -19.78 -9.57
C ALA A 5 15.88 -21.16 -9.33
N GLN A 6 15.11 -22.15 -8.87
CA GLN A 6 15.59 -23.51 -8.58
C GLN A 6 15.22 -24.52 -9.67
N ASP A 7 14.24 -24.19 -10.53
CA ASP A 7 13.78 -25.01 -11.65
C ASP A 7 13.58 -24.12 -12.88
N ASP A 8 14.52 -24.18 -13.82
CA ASP A 8 14.51 -23.39 -15.06
C ASP A 8 13.59 -23.97 -16.15
N GLY A 9 12.99 -25.14 -15.90
CA GLY A 9 11.99 -25.77 -16.76
C GLY A 9 10.55 -25.44 -16.38
N GLU A 10 10.30 -24.83 -15.22
CA GLU A 10 8.96 -24.43 -14.80
C GLU A 10 8.43 -23.25 -15.64
N GLU A 11 7.16 -23.34 -16.07
CA GLU A 11 6.52 -22.27 -16.81
C GLU A 11 6.41 -20.98 -15.97
N VAL A 12 6.81 -19.85 -16.58
CA VAL A 12 6.74 -18.54 -15.93
C VAL A 12 5.28 -18.13 -15.74
N LYS A 13 4.90 -17.88 -14.49
CA LYS A 13 3.55 -17.40 -14.15
C LYS A 13 3.51 -15.87 -14.05
N SER A 14 2.47 -15.27 -14.61
CA SER A 14 2.29 -13.83 -14.62
C SER A 14 0.83 -13.43 -14.52
N GLU A 15 0.55 -12.46 -13.65
CA GLU A 15 -0.74 -11.80 -13.52
C GLU A 15 -0.56 -10.28 -13.66
N THR A 16 -1.59 -9.60 -14.17
CA THR A 16 -1.61 -8.14 -14.30
C THR A 16 -2.72 -7.56 -13.43
N PHE A 17 -2.35 -6.67 -12.52
CA PHE A 17 -3.29 -5.93 -11.68
C PHE A 17 -3.20 -4.44 -12.01
N LEU A 18 -4.35 -3.82 -12.28
CA LEU A 18 -4.43 -2.38 -12.45
C LEU A 18 -4.70 -1.74 -11.08
N ILE A 19 -3.65 -1.13 -10.50
CA ILE A 19 -3.68 -0.48 -9.19
C ILE A 19 -3.39 1.01 -9.39
N GLY A 20 -4.24 1.88 -8.84
CA GLY A 20 -4.32 3.30 -9.21
C GLY A 20 -2.98 4.05 -9.08
N ALA A 21 -2.35 3.97 -7.91
CA ALA A 21 -1.02 4.50 -7.66
C ALA A 21 -0.17 3.46 -6.90
N THR A 22 1.15 3.63 -6.91
CA THR A 22 2.06 2.80 -6.11
C THR A 22 3.15 3.68 -5.55
N GLN A 23 3.24 3.76 -4.22
CA GLN A 23 4.27 4.54 -3.52
C GLN A 23 5.28 3.62 -2.83
N ASN A 24 4.81 2.73 -1.94
CA ASN A 24 5.69 1.81 -1.22
C ASN A 24 5.27 0.36 -1.46
N ILE A 25 6.26 -0.52 -1.54
CA ILE A 25 6.08 -1.97 -1.68
C ILE A 25 6.78 -2.67 -0.51
N PHE A 26 6.10 -3.64 0.09
CA PHE A 26 6.67 -4.58 1.05
C PHE A 26 6.39 -6.01 0.60
N VAL A 27 7.36 -6.90 0.79
CA VAL A 27 7.26 -8.32 0.38
C VAL A 27 7.63 -9.22 1.55
N SER A 28 6.73 -10.13 1.91
CA SER A 28 6.97 -11.23 2.83
C SER A 28 7.19 -12.53 2.07
N SER A 29 7.36 -13.66 2.78
CA SER A 29 7.54 -14.97 2.14
C SER A 29 6.36 -15.38 1.26
N ASN A 30 5.14 -14.93 1.60
CA ASN A 30 3.92 -15.39 0.94
C ASN A 30 3.06 -14.25 0.39
N ASN A 31 3.38 -12.98 0.67
CA ASN A 31 2.54 -11.85 0.29
C ASN A 31 3.36 -10.67 -0.23
N ILE A 32 2.79 -9.94 -1.17
CA ILE A 32 3.21 -8.62 -1.62
C ILE A 32 2.16 -7.62 -1.17
N TYR A 33 2.62 -6.51 -0.60
CA TYR A 33 1.81 -5.38 -0.20
C TYR A 33 2.20 -4.16 -1.02
N VAL A 34 1.22 -3.58 -1.71
CA VAL A 34 1.39 -2.35 -2.48
C VAL A 34 0.58 -1.26 -1.78
N THR A 35 1.23 -0.14 -1.48
CA THR A 35 0.60 0.96 -0.74
C THR A 35 0.76 2.28 -1.45
N TYR A 36 -0.25 3.14 -1.31
CA TYR A 36 -0.21 4.52 -1.75
C TYR A 36 -1.12 5.40 -0.89
N THR A 37 -0.76 6.66 -0.75
CA THR A 37 -1.53 7.66 -0.03
C THR A 37 -2.56 8.26 -0.99
N ASP A 38 -3.82 8.18 -0.60
CA ASP A 38 -4.94 8.88 -1.20
C ASP A 38 -5.11 10.22 -0.46
N TYR A 39 -4.72 11.31 -1.12
CA TYR A 39 -4.89 12.66 -0.60
C TYR A 39 -6.24 13.20 -1.08
N TRP A 40 -7.23 13.22 -0.19
CA TRP A 40 -8.47 13.93 -0.45
C TRP A 40 -8.26 15.43 -0.27
N VAL A 41 -7.89 16.10 -1.35
CA VAL A 41 -7.87 17.57 -1.40
C VAL A 41 -9.25 18.03 -1.88
N TYR A 42 -10.03 18.65 -1.00
CA TYR A 42 -11.27 19.32 -1.41
C TYR A 42 -10.96 20.32 -2.53
N PRO A 43 -11.65 20.25 -3.68
CA PRO A 43 -11.46 21.23 -4.74
C PRO A 43 -11.89 22.60 -4.22
N LEU A 44 -10.97 23.56 -4.24
CA LEU A 44 -11.10 25.01 -4.02
C LEU A 44 -12.53 25.58 -4.20
N MET A 45 -13.44 25.31 -3.27
CA MET A 45 -14.78 25.89 -3.23
C MET A 45 -14.98 26.52 -1.86
N GLU A 46 -14.98 27.85 -1.90
CA GLU A 46 -15.38 28.79 -0.85
C GLU A 46 -14.96 28.44 0.57
N ARG A 47 -13.80 28.98 0.94
CA ARG A 47 -13.32 29.20 2.30
C ARG A 47 -14.38 29.95 3.14
N SER A 48 -15.39 29.24 3.62
CA SER A 48 -16.19 29.65 4.77
C SER A 48 -15.35 29.44 6.02
N ASN A 49 -15.40 30.41 6.93
CA ASN A 49 -14.59 30.45 8.14
C ASN A 49 -15.06 29.43 9.20
N GLU A 50 -15.00 28.14 8.89
CA GLU A 50 -15.13 27.07 9.86
C GLU A 50 -13.84 26.26 9.90
N THR A 51 -13.13 26.40 11.00
CA THR A 51 -11.85 25.76 11.30
C THR A 51 -12.02 24.24 11.39
N SER A 52 -11.55 23.51 10.37
CA SER A 52 -10.88 22.19 10.41
C SER A 52 -11.04 21.42 9.08
N ASP A 53 -10.55 21.97 7.97
CA ASP A 53 -10.32 21.15 6.77
C ASP A 53 -9.05 20.32 6.99
N TRP A 54 -9.21 19.19 7.68
CA TRP A 54 -8.17 18.18 7.73
C TRP A 54 -8.02 17.64 6.31
N GLU A 55 -6.86 17.88 5.68
CA GLU A 55 -6.41 17.06 4.55
C GLU A 55 -6.58 15.60 4.97
N THR A 56 -7.57 14.91 4.41
CA THR A 56 -7.81 13.52 4.77
C THR A 56 -6.85 12.71 3.91
N GLU A 57 -5.70 12.40 4.50
CA GLU A 57 -4.74 11.47 3.94
C GLU A 57 -5.01 10.07 4.50
N ASN A 58 -5.23 9.12 3.60
CA ASN A 58 -5.36 7.72 3.96
C ASN A 58 -4.41 6.89 3.11
N THR A 59 -3.76 5.90 3.71
CA THR A 59 -2.97 4.92 2.97
C THR A 59 -3.87 3.77 2.53
N ILE A 60 -3.96 3.60 1.22
CA ILE A 60 -4.55 2.42 0.59
C ILE A 60 -3.52 1.29 0.58
N ILE A 61 -3.98 0.08 0.90
CA ILE A 61 -3.16 -1.14 0.97
C ILE A 61 -3.78 -2.19 0.07
N HIS A 62 -3.01 -2.73 -0.86
CA HIS A 62 -3.38 -3.89 -1.67
C HIS A 62 -2.54 -5.10 -1.25
N LYS A 63 -3.19 -6.23 -0.98
CA LYS A 63 -2.54 -7.51 -0.65
C LYS A 63 -2.63 -8.47 -1.83
N ILE A 64 -1.49 -8.99 -2.26
CA ILE A 64 -1.35 -10.01 -3.29
C ILE A 64 -0.63 -11.22 -2.67
N SER A 65 -1.23 -12.40 -2.72
CA SER A 65 -0.59 -13.65 -2.32
C SER A 65 0.34 -14.14 -3.43
N ILE A 66 1.51 -14.66 -3.04
CA ILE A 66 2.52 -15.26 -3.92
C ILE A 66 2.94 -16.68 -3.47
N SER A 67 2.10 -17.34 -2.67
CA SER A 67 2.37 -18.68 -2.12
C SER A 67 2.22 -19.79 -3.18
N ASP A 68 3.04 -20.84 -3.05
CA ASP A 68 2.94 -22.08 -3.84
C ASP A 68 2.96 -21.88 -5.36
N GLY A 69 3.70 -20.87 -5.82
CA GLY A 69 3.77 -20.52 -7.22
C GLY A 69 2.42 -20.05 -7.79
N THR A 70 1.51 -19.55 -6.96
CA THR A 70 0.26 -18.91 -7.38
C THR A 70 0.33 -17.42 -7.10
N ILE A 71 -0.26 -16.59 -7.97
CA ILE A 71 -0.34 -15.13 -7.78
C ILE A 71 -1.82 -14.77 -7.68
N GLU A 72 -2.27 -14.29 -6.52
CA GLU A 72 -3.69 -14.04 -6.26
C GLU A 72 -3.89 -12.70 -5.55
N TYR A 73 -4.75 -11.83 -6.10
CA TYR A 73 -5.18 -10.63 -5.39
C TYR A 73 -6.12 -11.00 -4.24
N LYS A 74 -5.77 -10.64 -3.00
CA LYS A 74 -6.54 -11.04 -1.80
C LYS A 74 -7.51 -9.97 -1.34
N SER A 75 -7.05 -8.73 -1.15
CA SER A 75 -7.86 -7.70 -0.50
C SER A 75 -7.30 -6.29 -0.69
N LYS A 76 -8.19 -5.30 -0.53
CA LYS A 76 -7.87 -3.88 -0.32
C LYS A 76 -8.15 -3.52 1.14
N GLY A 77 -7.29 -2.72 1.75
CA GLY A 77 -7.50 -2.08 3.06
C GLY A 77 -7.15 -0.60 3.01
N GLU A 78 -7.50 0.11 4.07
CA GLU A 78 -7.26 1.54 4.22
C GLU A 78 -6.96 1.86 5.68
N VAL A 79 -5.96 2.71 5.91
CA VAL A 79 -5.57 3.19 7.24
C VAL A 79 -5.30 4.70 7.18
N PRO A 80 -5.58 5.48 8.25
CA PRO A 80 -5.29 6.92 8.25
C PRO A 80 -3.80 7.25 8.16
N GLY A 81 -3.48 8.37 7.53
CA GLY A 81 -2.11 8.88 7.37
C GLY A 81 -1.38 8.34 6.14
N HIS A 82 -0.10 8.69 6.03
CA HIS A 82 0.81 8.23 5.00
C HIS A 82 1.95 7.37 5.56
N VAL A 83 2.47 6.45 4.75
CA VAL A 83 3.63 5.62 5.08
C VAL A 83 4.92 6.37 4.80
N LEU A 84 5.84 6.40 5.77
CA LEU A 84 7.12 7.11 5.60
C LEU A 84 8.02 6.45 4.56
N ASN A 85 8.19 5.12 4.64
CA ASN A 85 8.97 4.32 3.69
C ASN A 85 8.74 2.81 3.88
N GLN A 86 9.44 1.98 3.11
CA GLN A 86 9.36 0.51 3.18
C GLN A 86 9.67 -0.12 4.55
N PHE A 87 10.41 0.56 5.43
CA PHE A 87 10.75 0.04 6.77
C PHE A 87 9.63 0.29 7.80
N SER A 88 8.60 1.04 7.42
CA SER A 88 7.40 1.27 8.23
C SER A 88 6.36 0.16 8.06
N MET A 89 6.70 -0.94 7.38
CA MET A 89 5.81 -2.05 7.08
C MET A 89 6.49 -3.37 7.40
N ASP A 90 5.76 -4.30 7.99
CA ASP A 90 6.18 -5.69 8.07
C ASP A 90 5.00 -6.66 8.18
N GLU A 91 5.30 -7.96 8.20
CA GLU A 91 4.32 -9.01 8.45
C GLU A 91 4.80 -9.88 9.63
N TYR A 92 3.92 -10.10 10.61
CA TYR A 92 4.23 -10.91 11.78
C TYR A 92 3.03 -11.76 12.16
N GLN A 93 3.24 -13.07 12.28
CA GLN A 93 2.19 -14.05 12.60
C GLN A 93 0.94 -13.93 11.71
N GLY A 94 1.13 -13.64 10.42
CA GLY A 94 0.06 -13.48 9.43
C GLY A 94 -0.65 -12.12 9.44
N TYR A 95 -0.25 -11.21 10.32
CA TYR A 95 -0.75 -9.84 10.39
C TYR A 95 0.19 -8.89 9.66
N PHE A 96 -0.37 -8.11 8.73
CA PHE A 96 0.33 -6.97 8.15
C PHE A 96 0.30 -5.82 9.16
N ARG A 97 1.46 -5.28 9.50
CA ARG A 97 1.60 -4.14 10.41
C ARG A 97 2.20 -2.98 9.63
N ILE A 98 1.68 -1.79 9.90
CA ILE A 98 2.02 -0.58 9.17
C ILE A 98 2.05 0.59 10.15
N ALA A 99 3.09 1.41 10.05
CA ALA A 99 3.19 2.67 10.77
C ALA A 99 2.93 3.82 9.82
N THR A 100 1.93 4.63 10.13
CA THR A 100 1.57 5.84 9.38
C THR A 100 1.78 7.09 10.21
N THR A 101 2.05 8.20 9.53
CA THR A 101 2.11 9.54 10.12
C THR A 101 0.97 10.37 9.58
N THR A 102 0.45 11.29 10.40
CA THR A 102 -0.53 12.29 9.97
C THR A 102 0.03 13.71 10.03
N GLY A 103 -0.38 14.56 9.09
CA GLY A 103 -0.04 15.98 9.01
C GLY A 103 1.24 16.30 8.25
N TRP A 104 1.37 17.58 7.87
CA TRP A 104 2.59 18.12 7.26
C TRP A 104 3.64 18.46 8.32
N MET A 105 4.87 17.94 8.17
CA MET A 105 6.05 18.41 8.88
C MET A 105 6.43 19.83 8.43
N GLY A 106 5.66 20.83 8.86
CA GLY A 106 5.86 22.23 8.45
C GLY A 106 5.43 23.28 9.47
N GLN A 107 5.03 22.89 10.69
CA GLN A 107 4.80 23.83 11.78
C GLN A 107 5.74 23.49 12.94
N ASN A 108 6.90 24.15 12.95
CA ASN A 108 7.70 24.42 14.14
C ASN A 108 7.66 25.92 14.42
#